data_AF-A0A6A6SAR3-F1
#
_entry.id   AF-A0A6A6SAR3-F1
#
_cell.length_a   1.000
_cell.length_b   1.000
_cell.length_c   1.000
_cell.angle_alpha   90.00
_cell.angle_beta   90.00
_cell.angle_gamma   90.00
#
_symmetry.space_group_name_H-M   'P 1'
#
loop_
_entity.id
_entity.type
_entity.pdbx_description
1 polymer ?
#
loop_
_entity_poly.entity_id
_entity_poly.type
_entity_poly.pdbx_seq_one_letter_code
_entity_poly.pdbx_strand_id
1 'polypeptide(L)'
;MVVTNSPSKKRASSSSAPPGKKPKKDPTAIQAEDRLKQPKQKGKEAKNDPTAIQAEDRLKQRKQKGKEAKNEPTAIQAEDRREQPKQKEKDAVDAKRQRQEASAVKKEKRQAEVTARKAVKRAEDAAKAEKKLWKQAWDDYWQQNDVLGEKFSAEPEKSINQTDAGTIYRLTPRELGCLPHFPDYNRLYKNTRKLFDEEEVKRLAFRKYAMLVGITGRDEEIMLSRGQELWEEE
;
A
#
# COMPACT_ATOMS: atom_id res chain seq x y z
N MET A 1 33.11 -49.19 -71.23
CA MET A 1 33.71 -48.25 -72.20
C MET A 1 33.73 -46.87 -71.58
N VAL A 2 34.92 -46.28 -71.57
CA VAL A 2 35.28 -44.99 -70.97
C VAL A 2 35.16 -43.92 -72.06
N VAL A 3 34.50 -42.79 -71.79
CA VAL A 3 34.93 -41.48 -72.33
C VAL A 3 34.64 -40.38 -71.33
N THR A 4 35.72 -39.77 -70.91
CA THR A 4 35.94 -38.56 -70.12
C THR A 4 35.81 -37.28 -70.95
N ASN A 5 35.37 -36.18 -70.35
CA ASN A 5 36.00 -34.84 -70.38
C ASN A 5 35.04 -33.81 -69.75
N SER A 6 35.35 -33.16 -68.62
CA SER A 6 36.42 -32.18 -68.35
C SER A 6 36.00 -30.71 -68.58
N PRO A 7 36.61 -29.75 -67.87
CA PRO A 7 35.91 -28.67 -67.18
C PRO A 7 36.28 -27.27 -67.69
N SER A 8 35.70 -26.22 -67.11
CA SER A 8 36.31 -24.88 -67.16
C SER A 8 36.21 -24.12 -65.84
N LYS A 9 37.41 -23.93 -65.28
CA LYS A 9 37.82 -22.96 -64.27
C LYS A 9 37.69 -21.53 -64.80
N LYS A 10 37.42 -20.59 -63.90
CA LYS A 10 38.30 -19.46 -63.49
C LYS A 10 37.61 -18.79 -62.28
N ARG A 11 38.20 -18.84 -61.07
CA ARG A 11 39.24 -17.94 -60.53
C ARG A 11 38.82 -16.46 -60.62
N ALA A 12 39.05 -15.58 -59.64
CA ALA A 12 39.56 -15.62 -58.27
C ALA A 12 39.66 -14.14 -57.82
N SER A 13 39.50 -13.87 -56.51
CA SER A 13 40.04 -12.75 -55.69
C SER A 13 38.95 -12.18 -54.78
N SER A 14 39.14 -11.82 -53.51
CA SER A 14 40.30 -11.73 -52.59
C SER A 14 39.68 -11.49 -51.20
N SER A 15 39.88 -12.33 -50.19
CA SER A 15 40.90 -12.20 -49.13
C SER A 15 41.20 -10.75 -48.69
N SER A 16 40.72 -10.35 -47.50
CA SER A 16 41.56 -9.78 -46.43
C SER A 16 40.72 -9.46 -45.17
N ALA A 17 41.16 -9.96 -44.02
CA ALA A 17 40.76 -9.54 -42.68
C ALA A 17 42.04 -9.45 -41.82
N PRO A 18 41.97 -9.00 -40.56
CA PRO A 18 41.93 -7.63 -40.02
C PRO A 18 43.29 -7.28 -39.34
N PRO A 19 43.47 -6.12 -38.68
CA PRO A 19 43.30 -6.07 -37.21
C PRO A 19 43.01 -4.66 -36.61
N GLY A 20 42.56 -4.59 -35.35
CA GLY A 20 42.56 -3.30 -34.63
C GLY A 20 41.88 -3.28 -33.25
N LYS A 21 42.57 -3.78 -32.22
CA LYS A 21 42.27 -3.53 -30.81
C LYS A 21 42.32 -2.03 -30.48
N LYS A 22 41.41 -1.54 -29.62
CA LYS A 22 41.71 -0.85 -28.35
C LYS A 22 40.42 -0.59 -27.53
N PRO A 23 40.34 -1.10 -26.28
CA PRO A 23 39.51 -0.55 -25.22
C PRO A 23 40.29 0.55 -24.47
N LYS A 24 39.61 1.56 -23.92
CA LYS A 24 40.05 2.59 -22.94
C LYS A 24 38.96 3.69 -22.98
N LYS A 25 38.44 4.30 -21.92
CA LYS A 25 38.76 4.39 -20.49
C LYS A 25 37.55 5.07 -19.83
N ASP A 26 37.11 4.57 -18.68
CA ASP A 26 36.60 5.46 -17.64
C ASP A 26 37.78 6.27 -17.08
N PRO A 27 37.53 7.52 -16.66
CA PRO A 27 38.16 8.02 -15.46
C PRO A 27 37.11 8.51 -14.45
N THR A 28 37.20 7.87 -13.29
CA THR A 28 36.64 8.27 -12.01
C THR A 28 37.07 9.68 -11.60
N ALA A 29 36.07 10.45 -11.11
CA ALA A 29 36.11 11.38 -9.98
C ALA A 29 36.53 12.86 -10.12
N ILE A 30 35.94 13.61 -9.16
CA ILE A 30 36.27 14.93 -8.56
C ILE A 30 35.77 16.12 -9.40
N GLN A 31 34.82 16.96 -8.96
CA GLN A 31 34.77 17.87 -7.80
C GLN A 31 33.28 18.21 -7.52
N ALA A 32 32.67 18.15 -6.33
CA ALA A 32 32.97 18.75 -5.02
C ALA A 32 33.13 20.28 -5.06
N GLU A 33 32.32 20.95 -4.23
CA GLU A 33 32.40 22.38 -3.87
C GLU A 33 31.85 23.39 -4.89
N ASP A 34 30.56 23.73 -4.80
CA ASP A 34 30.25 25.10 -4.35
C ASP A 34 28.90 25.15 -3.62
N ARG A 35 28.95 25.84 -2.49
CA ARG A 35 28.05 25.82 -1.36
C ARG A 35 27.82 27.29 -1.04
N LEU A 36 26.57 27.76 -1.07
CA LEU A 36 26.02 28.97 -0.42
C LEU A 36 24.69 29.27 -1.16
N LYS A 37 23.52 29.59 -0.58
CA LYS A 37 23.15 29.96 0.79
C LYS A 37 21.59 30.04 0.83
N GLN A 38 20.99 29.47 1.89
CA GLN A 38 19.70 29.82 2.53
C GLN A 38 18.34 29.42 1.87
N PRO A 39 17.21 29.48 2.62
CA PRO A 39 16.92 28.69 3.82
C PRO A 39 15.59 27.90 3.70
N LYS A 40 15.46 26.85 4.53
CA LYS A 40 14.24 26.07 4.74
C LYS A 40 13.07 26.96 5.18
N GLN A 41 12.02 27.05 4.36
CA GLN A 41 10.68 27.41 4.84
C GLN A 41 9.87 26.16 5.10
N LYS A 42 9.86 25.76 6.38
CA LYS A 42 8.83 24.90 6.95
C LYS A 42 7.56 25.74 7.07
N GLY A 43 6.58 25.48 6.21
CA GLY A 43 5.20 25.87 6.47
C GLY A 43 4.70 25.11 7.70
N LYS A 44 4.64 25.79 8.84
CA LYS A 44 3.91 25.34 10.02
C LYS A 44 2.51 25.92 9.91
N GLU A 45 1.57 25.12 9.40
CA GLU A 45 0.15 25.39 9.60
C GLU A 45 -0.27 24.95 11.00
N ALA A 46 -1.09 25.80 11.59
CA ALA A 46 -1.52 25.78 12.97
C ALA A 46 -2.44 24.60 13.28
N LYS A 47 -2.16 23.93 14.40
CA LYS A 47 -3.18 23.32 15.24
C LYS A 47 -2.90 23.76 16.68
N ASN A 48 -3.59 24.83 17.07
CA ASN A 48 -3.72 25.23 18.47
C ASN A 48 -4.70 24.24 19.14
N ASP A 49 -4.16 23.21 19.79
CA ASP A 49 -4.91 22.39 20.73
C ASP A 49 -5.03 23.13 22.08
N PRO A 50 -6.24 23.47 22.57
CA PRO A 50 -6.43 24.25 23.79
C PRO A 50 -6.28 23.45 25.09
N THR A 51 -5.84 22.18 25.03
CA THR A 51 -5.93 21.25 26.16
C THR A 51 -4.67 21.14 27.02
N ALA A 52 -3.56 21.80 26.64
CA ALA A 52 -2.28 21.70 27.36
C ALA A 52 -1.99 22.86 28.34
N ILE A 53 -2.75 23.96 28.30
CA ILE A 53 -2.48 25.15 29.13
C ILE A 53 -3.26 25.13 30.46
N GLN A 54 -4.27 24.27 30.62
CA GLN A 54 -5.08 24.22 31.86
C GLN A 54 -4.47 23.39 33.01
N ALA A 55 -3.31 22.74 32.80
CA ALA A 55 -2.71 21.88 33.81
C ALA A 55 -1.79 22.62 34.79
N GLU A 56 -1.12 23.70 34.37
CA GLU A 56 -0.14 24.39 35.23
C GLU A 56 -0.74 25.46 36.14
N ASP A 57 -1.87 26.08 35.77
CA ASP A 57 -2.49 27.14 36.57
C ASP A 57 -3.27 26.62 37.79
N ARG A 58 -3.67 25.35 37.76
CA ARG A 58 -4.46 24.72 38.82
C ARG A 58 -3.64 24.30 40.04
N LEU A 59 -2.30 24.28 39.93
CA LEU A 59 -1.41 23.91 41.03
C LEU A 59 -1.05 25.10 41.93
N LYS A 60 -1.20 26.34 41.46
CA LYS A 60 -0.87 27.56 42.22
C LYS A 60 -2.02 28.09 43.09
N GLN A 61 -3.28 27.85 42.73
CA GLN A 61 -4.44 28.28 43.55
C GLN A 61 -4.66 27.44 44.83
N ARG A 62 -4.04 26.26 44.92
CA ARG A 62 -4.26 25.33 46.05
C ARG A 62 -3.34 25.59 47.26
N LYS A 63 -2.41 26.56 47.18
CA LYS A 63 -1.47 26.90 48.26
C LYS A 63 -1.77 28.20 49.02
N GLN A 64 -2.78 28.98 48.65
CA GLN A 64 -3.12 30.23 49.36
C GLN A 64 -4.35 30.15 50.27
N LYS A 65 -5.15 29.08 50.25
CA LYS A 65 -6.40 28.99 51.02
C LYS A 65 -6.28 28.23 52.35
N GLY A 66 -5.12 28.33 53.01
CA GLY A 66 -4.78 27.53 54.19
C GLY A 66 -4.31 28.30 55.43
N LYS A 67 -4.37 29.63 55.44
CA LYS A 67 -4.03 30.45 56.60
C LYS A 67 -4.99 31.61 56.72
N GLU A 68 -6.01 31.45 57.55
CA GLU A 68 -6.71 32.48 58.34
C GLU A 68 -8.14 32.04 58.59
N ALA A 69 -8.36 31.51 59.79
CA ALA A 69 -9.61 31.64 60.56
C ALA A 69 -9.43 30.84 61.85
N LYS A 70 -8.65 31.40 62.79
CA LYS A 70 -8.74 31.06 64.21
C LYS A 70 -9.08 32.35 64.95
N ASN A 71 -10.37 32.58 65.14
CA ASN A 71 -10.90 33.38 66.24
C ASN A 71 -12.02 32.55 66.87
N GLU A 72 -11.89 32.29 68.16
CA GLU A 72 -12.96 31.77 69.03
C GLU A 72 -14.13 32.78 69.10
N PRO A 73 -15.34 32.36 69.51
CA PRO A 73 -15.64 32.23 70.94
C PRO A 73 -16.40 30.94 71.34
N THR A 74 -15.98 30.39 72.48
CA THR A 74 -16.78 30.08 73.68
C THR A 74 -18.14 29.37 73.57
N ALA A 75 -18.10 28.11 74.05
CA ALA A 75 -19.01 27.43 74.98
C ALA A 75 -20.51 27.15 74.64
N ILE A 76 -20.95 26.01 75.21
CA ILE A 76 -22.31 25.51 75.41
C ILE A 76 -22.90 24.89 74.11
N GLN A 77 -23.15 23.59 73.96
CA GLN A 77 -23.82 22.65 74.86
C GLN A 77 -23.23 21.23 74.70
N ALA A 78 -22.83 20.66 75.83
CA ALA A 78 -22.73 19.23 76.01
C ALA A 78 -24.11 18.75 76.45
N GLU A 79 -24.89 18.18 75.53
CA GLU A 79 -26.00 17.26 75.80
C GLU A 79 -26.65 16.90 74.47
N ASP A 80 -26.13 15.86 73.82
CA ASP A 80 -26.92 14.81 73.15
C ASP A 80 -25.94 13.86 72.44
N ARG A 81 -25.24 13.07 73.26
CA ARG A 81 -24.22 12.12 72.79
C ARG A 81 -24.67 10.71 73.14
N ARG A 82 -25.81 10.26 72.62
CA ARG A 82 -26.17 8.84 72.78
C ARG A 82 -26.80 8.10 71.61
N GLU A 83 -27.09 8.76 70.49
CA GLU A 83 -27.40 8.08 69.22
C GLU A 83 -26.74 8.94 68.13
N GLN A 84 -25.68 8.57 67.42
CA GLN A 84 -25.72 7.65 66.29
C GLN A 84 -24.27 7.33 65.81
N PRO A 85 -23.59 6.32 66.36
CA PRO A 85 -22.37 5.79 65.75
C PRO A 85 -22.66 4.91 64.52
N LYS A 86 -23.87 4.36 64.39
CA LYS A 86 -24.24 3.41 63.33
C LYS A 86 -24.52 4.04 61.95
N GLN A 87 -24.87 5.33 61.88
CA GLN A 87 -25.21 6.02 60.63
C GLN A 87 -23.94 6.42 59.84
N LYS A 88 -22.96 7.04 60.52
CA LYS A 88 -21.65 7.41 59.91
C LYS A 88 -20.85 6.20 59.42
N GLU A 89 -21.01 5.05 60.07
CA GLU A 89 -20.34 3.81 59.67
C GLU A 89 -20.97 3.20 58.41
N LYS A 90 -22.31 3.24 58.28
CA LYS A 90 -23.02 2.87 57.04
C LYS A 90 -22.64 3.78 55.87
N ASP A 91 -22.66 5.09 56.07
CA ASP A 91 -22.30 6.06 55.01
C ASP A 91 -20.85 5.88 54.53
N ALA A 92 -19.93 5.53 55.43
CA ALA A 92 -18.53 5.26 55.09
C ALA A 92 -18.35 3.94 54.32
N VAL A 93 -19.15 2.91 54.63
CA VAL A 93 -19.15 1.63 53.92
C VAL A 93 -19.74 1.78 52.52
N ASP A 94 -20.85 2.51 52.38
CA ASP A 94 -21.50 2.78 51.09
C ASP A 94 -20.60 3.65 50.19
N ALA A 95 -19.93 4.67 50.73
CA ALA A 95 -18.95 5.46 49.97
C ALA A 95 -17.75 4.61 49.50
N LYS A 96 -17.32 3.62 50.31
CA LYS A 96 -16.23 2.70 49.94
C LYS A 96 -16.66 1.75 48.83
N ARG A 97 -17.90 1.24 48.89
CA ARG A 97 -18.50 0.38 47.87
C ARG A 97 -18.70 1.10 46.54
N GLN A 98 -19.28 2.31 46.56
CA GLN A 98 -19.43 3.14 45.36
C GLN A 98 -18.09 3.46 44.69
N ARG A 99 -17.03 3.69 45.48
CA ARG A 99 -15.69 3.94 44.94
C ARG A 99 -15.06 2.68 44.33
N GLN A 100 -15.34 1.50 44.88
CA GLN A 100 -14.91 0.23 44.32
C GLN A 100 -15.65 -0.11 43.02
N GLU A 101 -16.97 0.05 42.98
CA GLU A 101 -17.81 -0.16 41.79
C GLU A 101 -17.41 0.80 40.66
N ALA A 102 -17.25 2.09 40.94
CA ALA A 102 -16.75 3.07 39.95
C ALA A 102 -15.34 2.74 39.43
N SER A 103 -14.47 2.15 40.27
CA SER A 103 -13.15 1.72 39.85
C SER A 103 -13.18 0.46 38.98
N ALA A 104 -14.12 -0.45 39.23
CA ALA A 104 -14.33 -1.66 38.43
C ALA A 104 -14.87 -1.30 37.05
N VAL A 105 -15.91 -0.45 36.98
CA VAL A 105 -16.46 0.07 35.71
C VAL A 105 -15.40 0.80 34.89
N LYS A 106 -14.53 1.59 35.53
CA LYS A 106 -13.42 2.27 34.84
C LYS A 106 -12.36 1.30 34.32
N LYS A 107 -12.08 0.20 35.03
CA LYS A 107 -11.15 -0.85 34.55
C LYS A 107 -11.76 -1.62 33.38
N GLU A 108 -13.03 -1.97 33.46
CA GLU A 108 -13.76 -2.68 32.41
C GLU A 108 -13.85 -1.84 31.13
N LYS A 109 -14.21 -0.56 31.23
CA LYS A 109 -14.21 0.37 30.08
C LYS A 109 -12.83 0.46 29.41
N ARG A 110 -11.75 0.52 30.19
CA ARG A 110 -10.37 0.52 29.65
C ARG A 110 -10.01 -0.81 29.00
N GLN A 111 -10.44 -1.94 29.55
CA GLN A 111 -10.22 -3.25 28.95
C GLN A 111 -10.98 -3.40 27.63
N ALA A 112 -12.26 -2.98 27.58
CA ALA A 112 -13.07 -2.98 26.36
C ALA A 112 -12.49 -2.05 25.28
N GLU A 113 -11.95 -0.88 25.65
CA GLU A 113 -11.29 0.01 24.69
C GLU A 113 -10.00 -0.62 24.13
N VAL A 114 -9.21 -1.28 24.97
CA VAL A 114 -7.97 -1.96 24.53
C VAL A 114 -8.29 -3.16 23.62
N THR A 115 -9.33 -3.94 23.91
CA THR A 115 -9.75 -5.05 23.03
C THR A 115 -10.28 -4.54 21.70
N ALA A 116 -11.09 -3.47 21.69
CA ALA A 116 -11.56 -2.83 20.47
C ALA A 116 -10.41 -2.30 19.61
N ARG A 117 -9.44 -1.57 20.20
CA ARG A 117 -8.24 -1.09 19.48
C ARG A 117 -7.40 -2.23 18.92
N LYS A 118 -7.26 -3.34 19.66
CA LYS A 118 -6.55 -4.54 19.17
C LYS A 118 -7.29 -5.23 18.02
N ALA A 119 -8.62 -5.29 18.07
CA ALA A 119 -9.44 -5.86 17.01
C ALA A 119 -9.32 -5.04 15.71
N VAL A 120 -9.41 -3.71 15.80
CA VAL A 120 -9.23 -2.80 14.66
C VAL A 120 -7.83 -2.98 14.05
N LYS A 121 -6.79 -2.99 14.88
CA LYS A 121 -5.41 -3.19 14.38
C LYS A 121 -5.23 -4.56 13.70
N ARG A 122 -5.80 -5.64 14.27
CA ARG A 122 -5.76 -6.97 13.66
C ARG A 122 -6.48 -7.01 12.31
N ALA A 123 -7.64 -6.37 12.20
CA ALA A 123 -8.37 -6.27 10.94
C ALA A 123 -7.57 -5.49 9.89
N GLU A 124 -6.91 -4.39 10.28
CA GLU A 124 -6.05 -3.62 9.39
C GLU A 124 -4.82 -4.42 8.92
N ASP A 125 -4.17 -5.14 9.83
CA ASP A 125 -3.02 -6.00 9.49
C ASP A 125 -3.45 -7.18 8.60
N ALA A 126 -4.64 -7.76 8.83
CA ALA A 126 -5.21 -8.81 7.98
C ALA A 126 -5.52 -8.32 6.56
N ALA A 127 -6.17 -7.16 6.42
CA ALA A 127 -6.44 -6.55 5.11
C ALA A 127 -5.15 -6.21 4.35
N LYS A 128 -4.09 -5.79 5.05
CA LYS A 128 -2.76 -5.58 4.44
C LYS A 128 -2.12 -6.90 4.00
N ALA A 129 -2.27 -7.97 4.78
CA ALA A 129 -1.76 -9.29 4.44
C ALA A 129 -2.47 -9.85 3.20
N GLU A 130 -3.79 -9.75 3.15
CA GLU A 130 -4.59 -10.10 1.96
C GLU A 130 -4.13 -9.29 0.75
N LYS A 131 -3.95 -7.97 0.91
CA LYS A 131 -3.39 -7.09 -0.14
C LYS A 131 -2.05 -7.51 -0.68
N LYS A 132 -1.19 -8.05 0.17
CA LYS A 132 0.09 -8.59 -0.26
C LYS A 132 -0.09 -9.90 -1.03
N LEU A 133 -1.00 -10.77 -0.58
CA LEU A 133 -1.27 -12.07 -1.18
C LEU A 133 -1.82 -11.93 -2.61
N TRP A 134 -2.79 -11.05 -2.87
CA TRP A 134 -3.32 -10.93 -4.24
C TRP A 134 -2.35 -10.29 -5.22
N LYS A 135 -1.55 -9.32 -4.78
CA LYS A 135 -0.46 -8.77 -5.61
C LYS A 135 0.57 -9.84 -5.96
N GLN A 136 0.96 -10.66 -4.99
CA GLN A 136 1.86 -11.76 -5.21
C GLN A 136 1.26 -12.80 -6.16
N ALA A 137 -0.01 -13.18 -5.97
CA ALA A 137 -0.70 -14.10 -6.85
C ALA A 137 -0.77 -13.59 -8.30
N TRP A 138 -0.97 -12.28 -8.50
CA TRP A 138 -0.96 -11.66 -9.83
C TRP A 138 0.43 -11.69 -10.47
N ASP A 139 1.48 -11.34 -9.72
CA ASP A 139 2.86 -11.44 -10.19
C ASP A 139 3.25 -12.90 -10.52
N ASP A 140 2.82 -13.86 -9.70
CA ASP A 140 3.06 -15.29 -9.91
C ASP A 140 2.32 -15.80 -11.16
N TYR A 141 1.04 -15.43 -11.34
CA TYR A 141 0.27 -15.76 -12.55
C TYR A 141 0.97 -15.22 -13.80
N TRP A 142 1.40 -13.96 -13.78
CA TRP A 142 2.09 -13.36 -14.91
C TRP A 142 3.41 -14.08 -15.24
N GLN A 143 4.22 -14.42 -14.23
CA GLN A 143 5.46 -15.17 -14.44
C GLN A 143 5.24 -16.57 -15.04
N GLN A 144 4.14 -17.23 -14.65
CA GLN A 144 3.80 -18.57 -15.15
C GLN A 144 3.26 -18.55 -16.58
N ASN A 145 2.61 -17.46 -16.99
CA ASN A 145 1.96 -17.33 -18.29
C ASN A 145 2.76 -16.45 -19.27
N ASP A 146 4.01 -16.10 -18.97
CA ASP A 146 4.85 -15.33 -19.88
C ASP A 146 5.16 -16.16 -21.14
N VAL A 147 4.62 -15.73 -22.29
CA VAL A 147 4.79 -16.41 -23.58
C VAL A 147 6.11 -16.03 -24.27
N LEU A 148 7.02 -15.33 -23.58
CA LEU A 148 8.38 -15.00 -24.04
C LEU A 148 8.41 -14.35 -25.45
N GLY A 149 7.39 -13.57 -25.77
CA GLY A 149 7.28 -12.90 -27.06
C GLY A 149 6.81 -13.79 -28.21
N GLU A 150 6.05 -14.85 -27.92
CA GLU A 150 5.29 -15.60 -28.92
C GLU A 150 4.48 -14.66 -29.82
N LYS A 151 4.39 -15.04 -31.10
CA LYS A 151 3.75 -14.24 -32.14
C LYS A 151 2.69 -15.02 -32.88
N PHE A 152 1.59 -14.35 -33.21
CA PHE A 152 0.61 -14.93 -34.11
C PHE A 152 1.15 -15.03 -35.54
N SER A 153 0.75 -16.09 -36.24
CA SER A 153 1.07 -16.29 -37.66
C SER A 153 0.24 -15.40 -38.59
N ALA A 154 -0.94 -14.99 -38.14
CA ALA A 154 -1.87 -14.13 -38.86
C ALA A 154 -2.40 -13.01 -37.95
N GLU A 155 -2.94 -11.97 -38.56
CA GLU A 155 -3.57 -10.87 -37.83
C GLU A 155 -4.88 -11.35 -37.14
N PRO A 156 -5.10 -11.05 -35.85
CA PRO A 156 -6.35 -11.37 -35.17
C PRO A 156 -7.54 -10.63 -35.80
N GLU A 157 -8.71 -11.27 -35.85
CA GLU A 157 -9.93 -10.65 -36.42
C GLU A 157 -10.34 -9.38 -35.65
N LYS A 158 -10.30 -9.44 -34.33
CA LYS A 158 -10.51 -8.30 -33.43
C LYS A 158 -9.20 -8.03 -32.72
N SER A 159 -8.46 -7.06 -33.24
CA SER A 159 -7.16 -6.71 -32.69
C SER A 159 -7.20 -5.39 -31.92
N ILE A 160 -6.42 -5.33 -30.84
CA ILE A 160 -6.19 -4.12 -30.06
C ILE A 160 -4.68 -3.86 -29.95
N ASN A 161 -4.28 -2.59 -30.08
CA ASN A 161 -2.87 -2.25 -29.93
C ASN A 161 -2.49 -2.09 -28.44
N GLN A 162 -1.19 -2.12 -28.15
CA GLN A 162 -0.66 -2.00 -26.78
C GLN A 162 -1.11 -0.71 -26.05
N THR A 163 -1.20 0.42 -26.76
CA THR A 163 -1.60 1.71 -26.18
C THR A 163 -3.07 1.68 -25.79
N ASP A 164 -3.93 1.24 -26.71
CA ASP A 164 -5.37 1.16 -26.50
C ASP A 164 -5.69 0.15 -25.40
N ALA A 165 -4.99 -0.98 -25.33
CA ALA A 165 -5.14 -1.93 -24.23
C ALA A 165 -4.77 -1.30 -22.87
N GLY A 166 -3.74 -0.44 -22.84
CA GLY A 166 -3.38 0.32 -21.64
C GLY A 166 -4.39 1.40 -21.27
N THR A 167 -5.04 2.04 -22.24
CA THR A 167 -6.05 3.07 -22.01
C THR A 167 -7.40 2.48 -21.61
N ILE A 168 -7.88 1.45 -22.32
CA ILE A 168 -9.22 0.86 -22.13
C ILE A 168 -9.23 -0.09 -20.92
N TYR A 169 -8.22 -0.96 -20.80
CA TYR A 169 -8.20 -2.03 -19.79
C TYR A 169 -7.22 -1.79 -18.64
N ARG A 170 -6.50 -0.65 -18.65
CA ARG A 170 -5.48 -0.31 -17.63
C ARG A 170 -4.43 -1.42 -17.47
N LEU A 171 -4.10 -2.08 -18.57
CA LEU A 171 -3.06 -3.10 -18.64
C LEU A 171 -1.72 -2.46 -18.97
N THR A 172 -0.67 -2.88 -18.26
CA THR A 172 0.68 -2.40 -18.51
C THR A 172 1.33 -3.19 -19.66
N PRO A 173 2.33 -2.63 -20.35
CA PRO A 173 3.10 -3.36 -21.36
C PRO A 173 3.74 -4.65 -20.84
N ARG A 174 4.09 -4.68 -19.55
CA ARG A 174 4.63 -5.86 -18.87
C ARG A 174 3.58 -6.96 -18.79
N GLU A 175 2.37 -6.63 -18.34
CA GLU A 175 1.26 -7.59 -18.21
C GLU A 175 0.85 -8.16 -19.57
N LEU A 176 0.81 -7.33 -20.62
CA LEU A 176 0.54 -7.80 -21.99
C LEU A 176 1.62 -8.76 -22.55
N GLY A 177 2.78 -8.88 -21.89
CA GLY A 177 3.82 -9.84 -22.26
C GLY A 177 3.41 -11.30 -22.14
N CYS A 178 2.37 -11.60 -21.34
CA CYS A 178 1.82 -12.96 -21.22
C CYS A 178 0.85 -13.34 -22.36
N LEU A 179 0.64 -12.46 -23.34
CA LEU A 179 -0.21 -12.73 -24.49
C LEU A 179 0.60 -12.77 -25.79
N PRO A 180 0.29 -13.70 -26.70
CA PRO A 180 0.87 -13.68 -28.04
C PRO A 180 0.48 -12.39 -28.78
N HIS A 181 1.33 -11.93 -29.70
CA HIS A 181 1.08 -10.70 -30.43
C HIS A 181 1.40 -10.81 -31.93
N PHE A 182 0.65 -10.09 -32.75
CA PHE A 182 0.98 -9.92 -34.16
C PHE A 182 1.80 -8.62 -34.34
N PRO A 183 3.01 -8.68 -34.93
CA PRO A 183 3.78 -7.49 -35.26
C PRO A 183 3.21 -6.82 -36.51
N ASP A 184 2.56 -5.66 -36.37
CA ASP A 184 2.07 -4.87 -37.49
C ASP A 184 2.99 -3.68 -37.78
N TYR A 185 3.33 -3.47 -39.05
CA TYR A 185 4.25 -2.42 -39.47
C TYR A 185 3.47 -1.15 -39.85
N ASN A 186 3.58 -0.12 -39.01
CA ASN A 186 2.99 1.16 -39.30
C ASN A 186 3.85 1.93 -40.32
N ARG A 187 3.36 1.99 -41.56
CA ARG A 187 4.05 2.66 -42.68
C ARG A 187 4.26 4.15 -42.44
N LEU A 188 3.37 4.80 -41.69
CA LEU A 188 3.42 6.25 -41.46
C LEU A 188 4.57 6.63 -40.52
N TYR A 189 4.76 5.87 -39.43
CA TYR A 189 5.76 6.16 -38.39
C TYR A 189 6.99 5.25 -38.45
N LYS A 190 7.06 4.34 -39.44
CA LYS A 190 8.17 3.40 -39.66
C LYS A 190 8.53 2.57 -38.41
N ASN A 191 7.54 2.28 -37.58
CA ASN A 191 7.68 1.48 -36.37
C ASN A 191 6.75 0.26 -36.41
N THR A 192 7.10 -0.78 -35.65
CA THR A 192 6.26 -1.96 -35.47
C THR A 192 5.40 -1.77 -34.23
N ARG A 193 4.08 -1.87 -34.39
CA ARG A 193 3.12 -1.93 -33.28
C ARG A 193 2.79 -3.38 -32.97
N LYS A 194 2.48 -3.65 -31.70
CA LYS A 194 1.99 -4.96 -31.27
C LYS A 194 0.47 -4.94 -31.30
N LEU A 195 -0.11 -5.88 -32.02
CA LEU A 195 -1.53 -6.17 -32.03
C LEU A 195 -1.79 -7.43 -31.21
N PHE A 196 -2.73 -7.35 -30.29
CA PHE A 196 -3.16 -8.46 -29.45
C PHE A 196 -4.60 -8.82 -29.80
N ASP A 197 -5.00 -10.05 -29.52
CA ASP A 197 -6.41 -10.43 -29.60
C ASP A 197 -7.20 -9.69 -28.51
N GLU A 198 -8.23 -8.97 -28.92
CA GLU A 198 -9.02 -8.15 -28.01
C GLU A 198 -9.75 -8.98 -26.94
N GLU A 199 -10.21 -10.18 -27.28
CA GLU A 199 -10.95 -11.04 -26.35
C GLU A 199 -10.02 -11.60 -25.26
N GLU A 200 -8.80 -11.97 -25.62
CA GLU A 200 -7.77 -12.39 -24.66
C GLU A 200 -7.30 -11.24 -23.77
N VAL A 201 -7.15 -10.03 -24.34
CA VAL A 201 -6.85 -8.82 -23.56
C VAL A 201 -7.96 -8.51 -22.56
N LYS A 202 -9.24 -8.62 -22.96
CA LYS A 202 -10.41 -8.47 -22.07
C LYS A 202 -10.38 -9.48 -20.94
N ARG A 203 -10.18 -10.77 -21.25
CA ARG A 203 -10.08 -11.84 -20.24
C ARG A 203 -8.98 -11.57 -19.24
N LEU A 204 -7.80 -11.15 -19.71
CA LEU A 204 -6.68 -10.79 -18.84
C LEU A 204 -7.01 -9.61 -17.91
N ALA A 205 -7.71 -8.60 -18.44
CA ALA A 205 -8.17 -7.46 -17.66
C ALA A 205 -9.14 -7.90 -16.56
N PHE A 206 -10.20 -8.64 -16.90
CA PHE A 206 -11.20 -9.11 -15.93
C PHE A 206 -10.57 -9.99 -14.86
N ARG A 207 -9.66 -10.89 -15.24
CA ARG A 207 -8.86 -11.68 -14.29
C ARG A 207 -8.09 -10.78 -13.33
N LYS A 208 -7.38 -9.77 -13.84
CA LYS A 208 -6.67 -8.79 -13.01
C LYS A 208 -7.64 -8.15 -12.01
N TYR A 209 -8.75 -7.59 -12.46
CA TYR A 209 -9.75 -6.95 -11.60
C TYR A 209 -10.29 -7.87 -10.51
N ALA A 210 -10.65 -9.11 -10.83
CA ALA A 210 -11.10 -10.09 -9.86
C ALA A 210 -10.03 -10.40 -8.81
N MET A 211 -8.78 -10.60 -9.24
CA MET A 211 -7.66 -10.84 -8.33
C MET A 211 -7.39 -9.63 -7.43
N LEU A 212 -7.51 -8.39 -7.93
CA LEU A 212 -7.34 -7.18 -7.12
C LEU A 212 -8.38 -7.08 -5.99
N VAL A 213 -9.56 -7.67 -6.16
CA VAL A 213 -10.63 -7.73 -5.15
C VAL A 213 -10.51 -8.96 -4.24
N GLY A 214 -9.48 -9.79 -4.44
CA GLY A 214 -9.19 -10.95 -3.61
C GLY A 214 -9.87 -12.25 -4.06
N ILE A 215 -10.50 -12.24 -5.24
CA ILE A 215 -11.10 -13.44 -5.83
C ILE A 215 -9.99 -14.25 -6.46
N THR A 216 -9.51 -15.22 -5.69
CA THR A 216 -8.45 -16.16 -6.10
C THR A 216 -9.01 -17.58 -6.01
N GLY A 217 -9.70 -18.00 -7.06
CA GLY A 217 -10.35 -19.31 -7.15
C GLY A 217 -9.79 -20.15 -8.29
N ARG A 218 -10.03 -21.48 -8.24
CA ARG A 218 -9.76 -22.38 -9.38
C ARG A 218 -10.80 -22.23 -10.50
N ASP A 219 -11.96 -21.67 -10.18
CA ASP A 219 -13.02 -21.44 -11.14
C ASP A 219 -12.77 -20.13 -11.89
N GLU A 220 -12.20 -20.27 -13.09
CA GLU A 220 -11.90 -19.17 -13.98
C GLU A 220 -13.16 -18.44 -14.45
N GLU A 221 -14.28 -19.15 -14.65
CA GLU A 221 -15.51 -18.56 -15.16
C GLU A 221 -16.10 -17.58 -14.14
N ILE A 222 -16.14 -17.98 -12.87
CA ILE A 222 -16.58 -17.10 -11.76
C ILE A 222 -15.66 -15.89 -11.63
N MET A 223 -14.34 -16.10 -11.76
CA MET A 223 -13.35 -15.03 -11.67
C MET A 223 -13.54 -14.01 -12.80
N LEU A 224 -13.71 -14.48 -14.04
CA LEU A 224 -13.90 -13.61 -15.19
C LEU A 224 -15.24 -12.86 -15.12
N SER A 225 -16.33 -13.55 -14.77
CA SER A 225 -17.66 -12.92 -14.62
C SER A 225 -17.63 -11.81 -13.57
N ARG A 226 -17.06 -12.07 -12.39
CA ARG A 226 -16.98 -11.04 -11.35
C ARG A 226 -15.99 -9.92 -11.68
N GLY A 227 -14.91 -10.25 -12.39
CA GLY A 227 -13.96 -9.27 -12.91
C GLY A 227 -14.59 -8.34 -13.95
N GLN A 228 -15.49 -8.86 -14.77
CA GLN A 228 -16.25 -8.09 -15.75
C GLN A 228 -17.21 -7.11 -15.06
N GLU A 229 -18.01 -7.59 -14.10
CA GLU A 229 -18.91 -6.72 -13.32
C GLU A 229 -18.15 -5.55 -12.68
N LEU A 230 -16.99 -5.83 -12.07
CA LEU A 230 -16.15 -4.81 -11.43
C LEU A 230 -15.56 -3.80 -12.42
N TRP A 231 -15.31 -4.22 -13.67
CA TRP A 231 -14.80 -3.33 -14.71
C TRP A 231 -15.92 -2.45 -15.29
N GLU A 232 -17.14 -2.97 -15.41
CA GLU A 232 -18.30 -2.22 -15.90
C GLU A 232 -18.83 -1.21 -14.87
N GLU A 233 -18.58 -1.42 -13.57
CA GLU A 233 -18.94 -0.50 -12.49
C GLU A 233 -18.03 0.74 -12.38
N GLU A 234 -16.85 0.75 -13.01
CA GLU A 234 -15.81 1.79 -12.89
C GLU A 234 -15.91 2.90 -13.96
#